data_AF-A0A1F4DPQ5-F1
#
_entry.id   AF-A0A1F4DPQ5-F1
#
_cell.length_a   1.000
_cell.length_b   1.000
_cell.length_c   1.000
_cell.angle_alpha   90.00
_cell.angle_beta   90.00
_cell.angle_gamma   90.00
#
_symmetry.space_group_name_H-M   'P 1'
#
loop_
_entity.id
_entity.type
_entity.pdbx_description
1 polymer ?
#
loop_
_entity_poly.entity_id
_entity_poly.type
_entity_poly.pdbx_seq_one_letter_code
_entity_poly.pdbx_strand_id
1 'polypeptide(L)'
;MVAGCTTTSAFRQSNILARMARLTRVAAPKDQGLLECPSAPLLLVNGKKDDQQPIEDLYLLLEYGNPKEARVYPEGGHMGRSPGTTDEEIIGLIVRWLKSKLAA
;
A
#
# COMPACT_ATOMS: atom_id res chain seq x y z
N MET A 1 17.71 -12.34 5.57
CA MET A 1 16.77 -11.82 6.58
C MET A 1 17.01 -10.31 6.70
N VAL A 2 16.03 -9.48 6.29
CA VAL A 2 16.13 -8.01 6.42
C VAL A 2 15.81 -7.64 7.87
N ALA A 3 16.67 -6.84 8.50
CA ALA A 3 16.66 -6.55 9.94
C ALA A 3 15.39 -5.82 10.47
N GLY A 4 14.41 -5.50 9.62
CA GLY A 4 13.16 -4.83 9.99
C GLY A 4 11.89 -5.70 9.96
N CYS A 5 12.00 -6.99 9.60
CA CYS A 5 10.84 -7.86 9.35
C CYS A 5 10.35 -8.66 10.57
N THR A 6 10.66 -8.22 11.79
CA THR A 6 10.28 -8.96 13.01
C THR A 6 8.86 -8.59 13.46
N THR A 7 7.96 -9.57 13.42
CA THR A 7 6.67 -9.56 14.12
C THR A 7 6.89 -9.58 15.63
N THR A 8 7.02 -8.42 16.27
CA THR A 8 6.91 -8.34 17.73
C THR A 8 6.12 -7.11 18.15
N SER A 9 4.81 -7.33 18.28
CA SER A 9 3.94 -6.49 19.08
C SER A 9 4.35 -6.61 20.56
N ALA A 10 5.13 -5.64 21.04
CA ALA A 10 5.28 -5.40 22.47
C ALA A 10 5.34 -3.88 22.71
N PHE A 11 4.17 -3.24 22.66
CA PHE A 11 4.04 -1.83 23.00
C PHE A 11 4.08 -1.64 24.52
N ARG A 12 5.27 -1.53 25.11
CA ARG A 12 5.45 -1.23 26.54
C ARG A 12 5.26 0.27 26.76
N GLN A 13 4.21 0.65 27.49
CA GLN A 13 3.94 2.05 27.85
C GLN A 13 5.04 2.59 28.77
N SER A 14 5.88 3.51 28.27
CA SER A 14 6.60 4.44 29.15
C SER A 14 7.05 5.71 28.40
N ASN A 15 6.75 6.86 29.00
CA ASN A 15 7.06 8.25 28.65
C ASN A 15 6.57 8.81 27.30
N ILE A 16 5.52 9.63 27.39
CA ILE A 16 4.88 10.34 26.28
C ILE A 16 5.83 11.28 25.50
N LEU A 17 6.84 11.85 26.17
CA LEU A 17 7.87 12.70 25.55
C LEU A 17 8.85 11.92 24.64
N ALA A 18 9.22 10.70 25.00
CA ALA A 18 10.09 9.85 24.17
C ALA A 18 9.36 9.28 22.93
N ARG A 19 8.02 9.20 23.00
CA ARG A 19 7.17 8.74 21.89
C ARG A 19 6.98 9.83 20.84
N MET A 20 6.86 11.10 21.25
CA MET A 20 6.81 12.24 20.33
C MET A 20 8.13 12.44 19.57
N ALA A 21 9.28 12.23 20.22
CA ALA A 21 10.58 12.28 19.55
C ALA A 21 10.83 11.11 18.57
N ARG A 22 10.08 10.00 18.67
CA ARG A 22 10.06 8.94 17.64
C ARG A 22 9.11 9.24 16.48
N LEU A 23 8.10 10.07 16.70
CA LEU A 23 7.15 10.49 15.66
C LEU A 23 7.75 11.53 14.71
N THR A 24 8.88 12.16 15.04
CA THR A 24 9.55 13.17 14.19
C THR A 24 10.46 12.59 13.11
N ARG A 25 10.67 11.26 13.07
CA ARG A 25 11.30 10.58 11.93
C ARG A 25 10.40 9.46 11.42
N VAL A 26 9.29 9.83 10.80
CA VAL A 26 8.64 8.91 9.86
C VAL A 26 9.53 8.86 8.61
N ALA A 27 10.58 8.04 8.67
CA ALA A 27 11.33 7.69 7.46
C ALA A 27 10.38 6.95 6.52
N ALA A 28 10.56 7.12 5.20
CA ALA A 28 9.70 6.44 4.25
C ALA A 28 9.79 4.92 4.44
N PRO A 29 8.71 4.14 4.20
CA PRO A 29 8.73 2.68 4.38
C PRO A 29 9.90 1.99 3.64
N LYS A 30 10.31 2.55 2.50
CA LYS A 30 11.51 2.12 1.74
C LYS A 30 12.80 2.23 2.58
N ASP A 31 13.00 3.34 3.29
CA ASP A 31 14.21 3.63 4.06
C ASP A 31 14.27 2.80 5.35
N GLN A 32 13.12 2.26 5.76
CA GLN A 32 12.98 1.37 6.91
C GLN A 32 13.13 -0.11 6.52
N GLY A 33 13.29 -0.42 5.23
CA GLY A 33 13.34 -1.80 4.72
C GLY A 33 11.99 -2.54 4.82
N LEU A 34 10.88 -1.82 5.04
CA LEU A 34 9.55 -2.43 5.20
C LEU A 34 8.98 -2.98 3.89
N LEU A 35 9.38 -2.40 2.75
CA LEU A 35 8.93 -2.86 1.44
C LEU A 35 9.49 -4.23 1.06
N GLU A 36 10.60 -4.64 1.70
CA GLU A 36 11.24 -5.95 1.50
C GLU A 36 10.62 -7.06 2.36
N CYS A 37 9.78 -6.69 3.32
CA CYS A 37 9.11 -7.65 4.18
C CYS A 37 8.05 -8.44 3.40
N PRO A 38 7.81 -9.73 3.72
CA PRO A 38 6.68 -10.45 3.18
C PRO A 38 5.37 -9.71 3.48
N SER A 39 4.52 -9.59 2.48
CA SER A 39 3.17 -9.04 2.60
C SER A 39 2.12 -10.11 2.37
N ALA A 40 0.91 -9.88 2.88
CA ALA A 40 -0.28 -10.54 2.34
C ALA A 40 -0.38 -10.30 0.82
N PRO A 41 -1.19 -11.07 0.07
CA PRO A 41 -1.51 -10.71 -1.30
C PRO A 41 -2.01 -9.27 -1.37
N LEU A 42 -1.51 -8.49 -2.32
CA LEU A 42 -1.88 -7.08 -2.51
C LEU A 42 -2.35 -6.85 -3.95
N LEU A 43 -3.45 -6.10 -4.06
CA LEU A 43 -3.90 -5.48 -5.30
C LEU A 43 -3.72 -3.97 -5.15
N LEU A 44 -2.83 -3.41 -5.96
CA LEU A 44 -2.62 -1.98 -6.03
C LEU A 44 -3.57 -1.39 -7.08
N VAL A 45 -4.44 -0.46 -6.69
CA VAL A 45 -5.39 0.17 -7.61
C VAL A 45 -5.18 1.67 -7.57
N ASN A 46 -4.84 2.26 -8.72
CA ASN A 46 -4.86 3.71 -8.82
C ASN A 46 -5.05 4.20 -10.26
N GLY A 47 -5.31 5.49 -10.41
CA GLY A 47 -5.27 6.16 -11.70
C GLY A 47 -3.89 6.75 -11.99
N LYS A 48 -3.48 6.75 -13.26
CA LYS A 48 -2.20 7.32 -13.69
C LYS A 48 -2.17 8.85 -13.59
N LYS A 49 -3.35 9.49 -13.57
CA LYS A 49 -3.55 10.94 -13.45
C LYS A 49 -4.04 11.35 -12.05
N ASP A 50 -3.74 10.54 -11.03
CA ASP A 50 -4.06 10.88 -9.64
C ASP A 50 -3.28 12.14 -9.22
N ASP A 51 -4.02 13.14 -8.72
CA ASP A 51 -3.51 14.43 -8.25
C ASP A 51 -3.32 14.46 -6.72
N GLN A 52 -3.77 13.43 -6.01
CA GLN A 52 -3.60 13.25 -4.57
C GLN A 52 -2.37 12.42 -4.23
N GLN A 53 -2.08 11.41 -5.06
CA GLN A 53 -0.94 10.51 -4.87
C GLN A 53 -0.18 10.29 -6.19
N PRO A 54 1.15 10.53 -6.24
CA PRO A 54 1.95 10.25 -7.43
C PRO A 54 1.85 8.77 -7.82
N ILE A 55 1.67 8.49 -9.12
CA ILE A 55 1.58 7.12 -9.62
C ILE A 55 2.89 6.35 -9.42
N GLU A 56 4.00 7.06 -9.30
CA GLU A 56 5.33 6.54 -9.01
C GLU A 56 5.37 5.73 -7.71
N ASP A 57 4.56 6.06 -6.70
CA ASP A 57 4.49 5.29 -5.46
C ASP A 57 3.92 3.88 -5.69
N LEU A 58 2.94 3.75 -6.58
CA LEU A 58 2.39 2.44 -6.96
C LEU A 58 3.46 1.60 -7.65
N TYR A 59 4.22 2.19 -8.58
CA TYR A 59 5.30 1.49 -9.27
C TYR A 59 6.44 1.13 -8.31
N LEU A 60 6.79 2.02 -7.39
CA LEU A 60 7.74 1.74 -6.32
C LEU A 60 7.32 0.49 -5.55
N LEU A 61 6.05 0.37 -5.14
CA LEU A 61 5.57 -0.83 -4.42
C LEU A 61 5.68 -2.14 -5.22
N LEU A 62 5.66 -2.07 -6.56
CA LEU A 62 5.82 -3.23 -7.44
C LEU A 62 7.29 -3.70 -7.55
N GLU A 63 8.25 -2.83 -7.25
CA GLU A 63 9.68 -3.14 -7.35
C GLU A 63 10.23 -3.95 -6.16
N TYR A 64 9.48 -4.03 -5.05
CA TYR A 64 9.97 -4.59 -3.79
C TYR A 64 9.08 -5.71 -3.22
N GLY A 65 9.68 -6.63 -2.45
CA GLY A 65 8.98 -7.65 -1.67
C GLY A 65 8.30 -8.74 -2.50
N ASN A 66 7.22 -9.33 -1.95
CA ASN A 66 6.44 -10.36 -2.64
C ASN A 66 5.81 -9.85 -3.95
N PRO A 67 5.60 -10.70 -4.97
CA PRO A 67 4.84 -10.33 -6.16
C PRO A 67 3.45 -9.76 -5.81
N LYS A 68 3.05 -8.69 -6.50
CA LYS A 68 1.79 -7.98 -6.29
C LYS A 68 1.05 -7.88 -7.63
N GLU A 69 -0.26 -7.72 -7.54
CA GLU A 69 -1.09 -7.41 -8.70
C GLU A 69 -1.41 -5.91 -8.72
N ALA A 70 -1.59 -5.36 -9.91
CA ALA A 70 -1.94 -3.95 -10.07
C ALA A 70 -3.01 -3.74 -11.13
N ARG A 71 -3.89 -2.78 -10.87
CA ARG A 71 -4.80 -2.20 -11.85
C ARG A 71 -4.55 -0.69 -11.92
N VAL A 72 -3.90 -0.27 -13.00
CA VAL A 72 -3.69 1.15 -13.30
C VAL A 72 -4.71 1.61 -14.34
N TYR A 73 -5.44 2.69 -14.06
CA TYR A 73 -6.37 3.32 -15.00
C TYR A 73 -5.65 4.47 -15.72
N PRO A 74 -5.36 4.36 -17.04
CA PRO A 74 -4.51 5.33 -17.75
C PRO A 74 -5.00 6.77 -17.70
N GLU A 75 -6.32 6.95 -17.73
CA GLU A 75 -6.98 8.25 -17.72
C GLU A 75 -7.61 8.59 -16.37
N GLY A 76 -7.52 7.69 -15.39
CA GLY A 76 -8.14 7.85 -14.07
C GLY A 76 -7.30 8.72 -13.13
N GLY A 77 -8.00 9.41 -12.24
CA GLY A 77 -7.45 10.08 -11.06
C GLY A 77 -7.44 9.16 -9.84
N HIS A 78 -7.65 9.73 -8.66
CA HIS A 78 -7.59 9.00 -7.40
C HIS A 78 -8.46 7.73 -7.38
N MET A 79 -7.84 6.61 -6.99
CA MET A 79 -8.42 5.24 -7.01
C MET A 79 -8.86 4.73 -8.39
N GLY A 80 -8.46 5.39 -9.47
CA GLY A 80 -8.86 5.05 -10.83
C GLY A 80 -10.13 5.73 -11.33
N ARG A 81 -10.70 6.66 -10.55
CA ARG A 81 -11.91 7.40 -10.91
C ARG A 81 -11.68 8.21 -12.19
N SER A 82 -12.56 8.05 -13.16
CA SER A 82 -12.55 8.81 -14.43
C SER A 82 -13.96 9.35 -14.70
N PRO A 83 -14.12 10.45 -15.45
CA PRO A 83 -15.44 10.90 -15.88
C PRO A 83 -16.19 9.77 -16.61
N GLY A 84 -17.37 9.39 -16.11
CA GLY A 84 -18.19 8.31 -16.68
C GLY A 84 -17.88 6.90 -16.15
N THR A 85 -16.81 6.71 -15.38
CA THR A 85 -16.60 5.47 -14.60
C THR A 85 -17.39 5.55 -13.30
N THR A 86 -18.14 4.50 -12.98
CA THR A 86 -18.86 4.45 -11.70
C THR A 86 -17.99 3.81 -10.62
N ASP A 87 -18.15 4.25 -9.37
CA ASP A 87 -17.41 3.68 -8.24
C ASP A 87 -17.69 2.16 -8.11
N GLU A 88 -18.88 1.71 -8.51
CA GLU A 88 -19.29 0.30 -8.49
C GLU A 88 -18.42 -0.61 -9.37
N GLU A 89 -17.91 -0.11 -10.51
CA GLU A 89 -17.05 -0.90 -11.39
C GLU A 89 -15.70 -1.21 -10.72
N ILE A 90 -15.10 -0.19 -10.09
CA ILE A 90 -13.84 -0.27 -9.37
C ILE A 90 -14.01 -1.16 -8.13
N ILE A 91 -15.06 -0.92 -7.34
CA ILE A 91 -15.40 -1.75 -6.17
C ILE A 91 -15.64 -3.20 -6.58
N GLY A 92 -16.37 -3.43 -7.67
CA GLY A 92 -16.65 -4.76 -8.19
C GLY A 92 -15.38 -5.52 -8.57
N LEU A 93 -14.38 -4.83 -9.15
CA LEU A 93 -13.06 -5.40 -9.42
C LEU A 93 -12.35 -5.80 -8.14
N ILE A 94 -12.32 -4.93 -7.13
CA ILE A 94 -11.66 -5.19 -5.84
C ILE A 94 -12.32 -6.40 -5.15
N VAL A 95 -13.65 -6.46 -5.11
CA VAL A 95 -14.40 -7.57 -4.50
C VAL A 95 -14.14 -8.89 -5.22
N ARG A 96 -14.11 -8.90 -6.56
CA ARG A 96 -13.79 -10.11 -7.33
C ARG A 96 -12.37 -10.60 -7.03
N TRP A 97 -11.41 -9.68 -6.97
CA TRP A 97 -10.03 -10.02 -6.63
C TRP A 97 -9.94 -10.59 -5.20
N LEU A 98 -10.57 -9.94 -4.22
CA LEU A 98 -10.61 -10.44 -2.83
C LEU A 98 -11.20 -11.85 -2.76
N LYS A 99 -12.33 -12.10 -3.43
CA LYS A 99 -12.93 -13.44 -3.51
C LYS A 99 -11.95 -14.46 -4.10
N SER A 100 -11.20 -14.09 -5.14
CA SER A 100 -10.20 -14.99 -5.74
C SER A 100 -9.05 -15.37 -4.79
N LYS A 101 -8.70 -14.48 -3.84
CA LYS A 101 -7.63 -14.73 -2.86
C LYS A 101 -8.12 -15.50 -1.63
N LEU A 102 -9.39 -15.35 -1.26
CA LEU A 102 -10.00 -16.01 -0.11
C LEU A 102 -10.61 -17.37 -0.43
N ALA A 103 -10.82 -17.68 -1.71
CA ALA A 103 -11.33 -18.99 -2.16
C ALA A 103 -10.25 -20.09 -2.21
N ALA A 104 -9.05 -19.80 -1.70
CA ALA A 104 -7.90 -20.71 -1.63
C ALA A 104 -7.73 -21.30 -0.23
#